data_AF-A0A2R7JVM0-F1
#
_entry.id   AF-A0A2R7JVM0-F1
#
_cell.length_a   1.000
_cell.length_b   1.000
_cell.length_c   1.000
_cell.angle_alpha   90.00
_cell.angle_beta   90.00
_cell.angle_gamma   90.00
#
_symmetry.space_group_name_H-M   'P 1'
#
loop_
_entity.id
_entity.type
_entity.pdbx_description
1 polymer ?
#
loop_
_entity_poly.entity_id
_entity_poly.type
_entity_poly.pdbx_seq_one_letter_code
_entity_poly.pdbx_strand_id
1 'polypeptide(L)'
;MGNRKRKNGKNNQKETSDKKNESKAETLKSWKLTKQQKFVLGCLLVLFSVALLVAFISFYVNGQWQSDQSAVSQIGDRTEIVENWLGKFGAYLADIIVYRGFGLASFVLVRLFFLTGLFLALEMSTKKLKSIWFWDLFAIIIVSVLFGFFATSAPELGGTIGYELNLFLQDYIGKTGTLLTLLFGLIIYLIFKIKLSPEKIQSYFDSTKKEFKSELNSIKTPQQPESAYNLEEFAIEEDPELDHIHLKTQDTQFEINKEALKPTISNSSEIDLNPVVKPVQMDIKPVTVAPTTVHTEEFVIEKAEEEDIIEENLASRLVADFGLFDPTLDLSNYKFPTIDLLKEYSTGGITIN
;
A
#
# COMPACT_ATOMS: atom_id res chain seq x y z
N MET A 1 6.95 -96.44 12.85
CA MET A 1 7.46 -96.81 14.19
C MET A 1 8.97 -96.62 14.18
N GLY A 2 9.48 -95.68 14.96
CA GLY A 2 10.91 -95.29 15.05
C GLY A 2 10.97 -93.95 15.82
N ASN A 3 11.05 -94.00 17.16
CA ASN A 3 12.27 -93.81 17.97
C ASN A 3 12.90 -92.42 17.75
N ARG A 4 13.26 -91.60 18.76
CA ARG A 4 13.66 -91.88 20.15
C ARG A 4 13.81 -90.56 20.94
N LYS A 5 13.41 -90.60 22.21
CA LYS A 5 14.08 -90.10 23.46
C LYS A 5 14.71 -88.69 23.48
N ARG A 6 14.19 -87.75 24.28
CA ARG A 6 14.36 -87.51 25.75
C ARG A 6 15.72 -86.92 26.20
N LYS A 7 15.69 -85.69 26.75
CA LYS A 7 16.30 -85.17 28.01
C LYS A 7 16.18 -83.62 27.97
N ASN A 8 15.42 -82.91 28.81
CA ASN A 8 15.43 -82.70 30.27
C ASN A 8 16.68 -81.95 30.78
N GLY A 9 16.50 -80.73 31.34
CA GLY A 9 17.48 -80.12 32.25
C GLY A 9 17.58 -78.58 32.33
N LYS A 10 16.78 -77.99 33.24
CA LYS A 10 17.08 -76.88 34.18
C LYS A 10 17.24 -75.39 33.73
N ASN A 11 16.33 -74.59 34.31
CA ASN A 11 16.38 -73.20 34.78
C ASN A 11 17.73 -72.45 34.80
N ASN A 12 17.70 -71.20 34.32
CA ASN A 12 17.94 -70.04 35.19
C ASN A 12 17.26 -68.78 34.63
N GLN A 13 16.47 -68.13 35.49
CA GLN A 13 16.01 -66.75 35.34
C GLN A 13 17.21 -65.80 35.40
N LYS A 14 17.22 -64.78 34.55
CA LYS A 14 17.45 -63.41 35.00
C LYS A 14 16.83 -62.42 34.03
N GLU A 15 16.05 -61.53 34.63
CA GLU A 15 15.30 -60.44 34.05
C GLU A 15 16.20 -59.46 33.29
N THR A 16 15.75 -59.02 32.13
CA THR A 16 15.73 -57.59 31.80
C THR A 16 14.45 -57.29 31.05
N SER A 17 13.58 -56.56 31.74
CA SER A 17 12.35 -55.99 31.22
C SER A 17 12.66 -54.90 30.19
N ASP A 18 12.80 -55.27 28.93
CA ASP A 18 12.65 -54.29 27.84
C ASP A 18 11.16 -54.10 27.60
N LYS A 19 10.61 -53.10 28.29
CA LYS A 19 9.34 -52.47 27.96
C LYS A 19 9.41 -52.05 26.49
N LYS A 20 8.78 -52.86 25.65
CA LYS A 20 8.32 -52.48 24.32
C LYS A 20 7.35 -51.31 24.50
N ASN A 21 7.88 -50.09 24.52
CA ASN A 21 7.09 -48.89 24.26
C ASN A 21 6.71 -48.91 22.78
N GLU A 22 5.69 -49.71 22.45
CA GLU A 22 4.82 -49.38 21.33
C GLU A 22 4.16 -48.06 21.70
N SER A 23 4.76 -46.96 21.23
CA SER A 23 4.06 -45.70 21.13
C SER A 23 2.85 -45.96 20.25
N LYS A 24 1.71 -46.09 20.92
CA LYS A 24 0.38 -46.07 20.32
C LYS A 24 0.24 -44.69 19.70
N ALA A 25 0.76 -44.54 18.48
CA ALA A 25 0.51 -43.40 17.65
C ALA A 25 -1.00 -43.38 17.44
N GLU A 26 -1.68 -42.54 18.23
CA GLU A 26 -3.06 -42.20 18.01
C GLU A 26 -3.16 -41.75 16.56
N THR A 27 -3.70 -42.64 15.74
CA THR A 27 -4.00 -42.37 14.36
C THR A 27 -5.04 -41.26 14.39
N LEU A 28 -4.58 -40.02 14.21
CA LEU A 28 -5.41 -38.85 13.99
C LEU A 28 -6.44 -39.26 12.93
N LYS A 29 -7.66 -39.51 13.41
CA LYS A 29 -8.76 -40.02 12.59
C LYS A 29 -9.04 -38.93 11.57
N SER A 30 -8.51 -39.09 10.36
CA SER A 30 -8.60 -38.06 9.33
C SER A 30 -10.06 -37.73 9.12
N TRP A 31 -10.47 -36.53 9.54
CA TRP A 31 -11.85 -36.08 9.46
C TRP A 31 -12.18 -35.88 7.98
N LYS A 32 -12.69 -36.93 7.34
CA LYS A 32 -13.08 -36.90 5.94
C LYS A 32 -14.50 -36.38 5.87
N LEU A 33 -14.67 -35.17 5.34
CA LEU A 33 -15.97 -34.59 5.06
C LEU A 33 -16.82 -35.54 4.20
N THR A 34 -18.09 -35.71 4.58
CA THR A 34 -19.08 -36.46 3.79
C THR A 34 -19.37 -35.74 2.48
N LYS A 35 -19.81 -36.46 1.45
CA LYS A 35 -20.20 -35.89 0.15
C LYS A 35 -21.21 -34.74 0.27
N GLN A 36 -22.25 -34.94 1.07
CA GLN A 36 -23.27 -33.91 1.35
C GLN A 36 -22.67 -32.66 2.01
N GLN A 37 -21.76 -32.83 2.98
CA GLN A 37 -21.09 -31.71 3.64
C GLN A 37 -20.20 -30.91 2.68
N LYS A 38 -19.50 -31.60 1.77
CA LYS A 38 -18.71 -30.94 0.71
C LYS A 38 -19.62 -30.14 -0.21
N PHE A 39 -20.73 -30.72 -0.65
CA PHE A 39 -21.69 -30.03 -1.50
C PHE A 39 -22.22 -28.75 -0.83
N VAL A 40 -22.71 -28.86 0.42
CA VAL A 40 -23.22 -27.71 1.19
C VAL A 40 -22.15 -26.64 1.39
N LEU A 41 -20.93 -27.05 1.78
CA LEU A 41 -19.81 -26.12 1.94
C LEU A 41 -19.43 -25.45 0.62
N GLY A 42 -19.51 -26.18 -0.50
CA GLY A 42 -19.25 -25.65 -1.84
C GLY A 42 -20.26 -24.57 -2.24
N CYS A 43 -21.56 -24.86 -2.07
CA CYS A 43 -22.63 -23.88 -2.30
C CYS A 43 -22.48 -22.66 -1.40
N LEU A 44 -22.18 -22.85 -0.11
CA LEU A 44 -21.94 -21.75 0.83
C LEU A 44 -20.76 -20.88 0.37
N LEU A 45 -19.66 -21.48 -0.08
CA LEU A 45 -18.48 -20.74 -0.54
C LEU A 45 -18.75 -19.95 -1.83
N VAL A 46 -19.57 -20.50 -2.74
CA VAL A 46 -20.01 -19.77 -3.95
C VAL A 46 -20.85 -18.56 -3.57
N LEU A 47 -21.86 -18.74 -2.70
CA LEU A 47 -22.68 -17.62 -2.23
C LEU A 47 -21.85 -16.57 -1.49
N PHE A 48 -20.91 -17.01 -0.66
CA PHE A 48 -19.98 -16.13 0.04
C PHE A 48 -19.09 -15.35 -0.93
N SER A 49 -18.63 -15.97 -2.02
CA SER A 49 -17.89 -15.28 -3.08
C SER A 49 -18.74 -14.21 -3.76
N VAL A 50 -20.01 -14.48 -4.07
CA VAL A 50 -20.90 -13.49 -4.68
C VAL A 50 -21.14 -12.33 -3.71
N ALA A 51 -21.35 -12.63 -2.42
CA ALA A 51 -21.49 -11.63 -1.37
C ALA A 51 -20.24 -10.74 -1.25
N LEU A 52 -19.04 -11.35 -1.27
CA LEU A 52 -17.76 -10.62 -1.31
C LEU A 52 -17.65 -9.71 -2.54
N LEU A 53 -18.04 -10.21 -3.72
CA LEU A 53 -18.01 -9.41 -4.95
C LEU A 53 -18.86 -8.16 -4.81
N VAL A 54 -20.09 -8.32 -4.34
CA VAL A 54 -21.05 -7.22 -4.10
C VAL A 54 -20.47 -6.25 -3.07
N ALA A 55 -19.91 -6.75 -1.96
CA ALA A 55 -19.31 -5.91 -0.93
C ALA A 55 -18.10 -5.10 -1.44
N PHE A 56 -17.25 -5.70 -2.28
CA PHE A 56 -16.06 -5.04 -2.82
C PHE A 56 -16.42 -4.01 -3.90
N ILE A 57 -17.36 -4.34 -4.79
CA ILE A 57 -17.88 -3.35 -5.76
C ILE A 57 -18.49 -2.17 -5.02
N SER A 58 -19.33 -2.45 -4.03
CA SER A 58 -19.98 -1.42 -3.22
C SER A 58 -18.97 -0.55 -2.46
N PHE A 59 -17.87 -1.12 -1.97
CA PHE A 59 -16.79 -0.38 -1.31
C PHE A 59 -16.17 0.70 -2.22
N TYR A 60 -15.87 0.35 -3.48
CA TYR A 60 -15.31 1.31 -4.44
C TYR A 60 -16.35 2.29 -4.98
N VAL A 61 -17.59 1.84 -5.20
CA VAL A 61 -18.68 2.68 -5.73
C VAL A 61 -19.16 3.72 -4.71
N ASN A 62 -19.30 3.33 -3.45
CA ASN A 62 -19.81 4.20 -2.39
C ASN A 62 -18.70 5.00 -1.68
N GLY A 63 -17.45 4.91 -2.14
CA GLY A 63 -16.35 5.67 -1.53
C GLY A 63 -16.15 5.36 -0.04
N GLN A 64 -16.30 4.09 0.35
CA GLN A 64 -16.16 3.70 1.75
C GLN A 64 -14.71 3.90 2.24
N TRP A 65 -13.74 4.02 1.34
CA TRP A 65 -12.33 4.27 1.68
C TRP A 65 -12.05 5.72 2.10
N GLN A 66 -12.89 6.69 1.72
CA GLN A 66 -12.81 8.09 2.16
C GLN A 66 -13.60 8.38 3.44
N SER A 67 -14.60 7.54 3.73
CA SER A 67 -15.51 7.74 4.86
C SER A 67 -14.80 7.41 6.18
N ASP A 68 -15.19 8.10 7.26
CA ASP A 68 -14.62 7.85 8.59
C ASP A 68 -14.83 6.38 9.01
N GLN A 69 -13.73 5.65 9.14
CA GLN A 69 -13.72 4.19 9.31
C GLN A 69 -14.07 3.73 10.74
N SER A 70 -14.43 4.70 11.59
CA SER A 70 -14.98 4.51 12.93
C SER A 70 -16.26 3.65 12.90
N ALA A 71 -17.15 3.88 11.94
CA ALA A 71 -18.42 3.13 11.79
C ALA A 71 -18.24 1.63 11.49
N VAL A 72 -17.12 1.25 10.85
CA VAL A 72 -16.81 -0.16 10.52
C VAL A 72 -16.25 -0.91 11.73
N SER A 73 -15.58 -0.21 12.64
CA SER A 73 -15.01 -0.79 13.87
C SER A 73 -16.09 -1.17 14.90
N GLN A 74 -17.27 -0.56 14.82
CA GLN A 74 -18.38 -0.77 15.74
C GLN A 74 -19.48 -1.65 15.13
N ILE A 75 -19.15 -2.91 14.81
CA ILE A 75 -20.09 -3.89 14.22
C ILE A 75 -21.37 -4.05 15.08
N GLY A 76 -21.25 -3.87 16.39
CA GLY A 76 -22.34 -4.05 17.36
C GLY A 76 -23.27 -2.85 17.54
N ASP A 77 -22.85 -1.64 17.17
CA ASP A 77 -23.72 -0.48 17.23
C ASP A 77 -24.68 -0.50 16.03
N ARG A 78 -25.95 -0.16 16.22
CA ARG A 78 -26.95 -0.10 15.14
C ARG A 78 -27.22 1.32 14.64
N THR A 79 -26.68 2.32 15.32
CA THR A 79 -26.93 3.74 15.04
C THR A 79 -26.13 4.22 13.83
N GLU A 80 -24.90 3.73 13.67
CA GLU A 80 -24.04 4.05 12.54
C GLU A 80 -24.57 3.42 11.24
N ILE A 81 -24.86 4.24 10.24
CA ILE A 81 -25.36 3.79 8.93
C ILE A 81 -24.14 3.52 8.03
N VAL A 82 -24.14 2.37 7.37
CA VAL A 82 -23.07 1.99 6.43
C VAL A 82 -23.64 1.82 5.05
N GLU A 83 -23.02 2.45 4.05
CA GLU A 83 -23.53 2.50 2.68
C GLU A 83 -23.29 1.21 1.88
N ASN A 84 -22.54 0.25 2.42
CA ASN A 84 -22.23 -0.99 1.71
C ASN A 84 -23.51 -1.81 1.41
N TRP A 85 -23.67 -2.32 0.19
CA TRP A 85 -24.86 -3.06 -0.24
C TRP A 85 -25.12 -4.34 0.56
N LEU A 86 -24.08 -4.92 1.17
CA LEU A 86 -24.17 -6.08 2.06
C LEU A 86 -24.23 -5.67 3.55
N GLY A 87 -24.51 -4.40 3.82
CA GLY A 87 -24.57 -3.80 5.15
C GLY A 87 -23.22 -3.78 5.88
N LYS A 88 -23.27 -3.69 7.22
CA LYS A 88 -22.08 -3.64 8.08
C LYS A 88 -21.13 -4.81 7.91
N PHE A 89 -21.69 -6.01 7.69
CA PHE A 89 -20.87 -7.20 7.47
C PHE A 89 -20.03 -7.10 6.19
N GLY A 90 -20.63 -6.63 5.09
CA GLY A 90 -19.90 -6.38 3.85
C GLY A 90 -18.85 -5.30 4.00
N ALA A 91 -19.20 -4.21 4.66
CA ALA A 91 -18.29 -3.11 4.92
C ALA A 91 -17.07 -3.52 5.74
N TYR A 92 -17.27 -4.31 6.79
CA TYR A 92 -16.21 -4.89 7.60
C TYR A 92 -15.30 -5.82 6.78
N LEU A 93 -15.90 -6.66 5.96
CA LEU A 93 -15.16 -7.63 5.14
C LEU A 93 -14.37 -6.92 4.02
N ALA A 94 -14.93 -5.85 3.45
CA ALA A 94 -14.24 -4.99 2.50
C ALA A 94 -13.11 -4.18 3.16
N ASP A 95 -13.32 -3.63 4.37
CA ASP A 95 -12.26 -2.94 5.10
C ASP A 95 -11.06 -3.86 5.37
N ILE A 96 -11.29 -5.08 5.85
CA ILE A 96 -10.21 -6.01 6.15
C ILE A 96 -9.51 -6.52 4.88
N ILE A 97 -10.27 -6.92 3.86
CA ILE A 97 -9.69 -7.62 2.71
C ILE A 97 -9.23 -6.64 1.62
N VAL A 98 -9.97 -5.55 1.38
CA VAL A 98 -9.65 -4.55 0.35
C VAL A 98 -8.77 -3.47 0.96
N TYR A 99 -9.28 -2.69 1.92
CA TYR A 99 -8.56 -1.52 2.43
C TYR A 99 -7.28 -1.88 3.19
N ARG A 100 -7.39 -2.66 4.27
CA ARG A 100 -6.26 -3.14 5.07
C ARG A 100 -5.49 -4.26 4.39
N GLY A 101 -6.13 -4.95 3.44
CA GLY A 101 -5.57 -6.08 2.73
C GLY A 101 -4.84 -5.68 1.45
N PHE A 102 -5.31 -6.22 0.32
CA PHE A 102 -4.60 -6.20 -0.96
C PHE A 102 -5.17 -5.23 -2.00
N GLY A 103 -6.10 -4.36 -1.60
CA GLY A 103 -6.75 -3.39 -2.49
C GLY A 103 -7.46 -4.07 -3.67
N LEU A 104 -7.19 -3.58 -4.88
CA LEU A 104 -7.83 -4.07 -6.10
C LEU A 104 -7.47 -5.54 -6.41
N ALA A 105 -6.33 -6.02 -5.91
CA ALA A 105 -5.95 -7.42 -6.09
C ALA A 105 -6.88 -8.38 -5.34
N SER A 106 -7.65 -7.92 -4.35
CA SER A 106 -8.62 -8.73 -3.59
C SER A 106 -9.75 -9.31 -4.43
N PHE A 107 -10.05 -8.77 -5.61
CA PHE A 107 -10.98 -9.41 -6.55
C PHE A 107 -10.51 -10.79 -7.02
N VAL A 108 -9.20 -11.05 -7.01
CA VAL A 108 -8.66 -12.39 -7.30
C VAL A 108 -9.01 -13.37 -6.17
N LEU A 109 -9.09 -12.92 -4.92
CA LEU A 109 -9.57 -13.76 -3.80
C LEU A 109 -11.03 -14.16 -4.00
N VAL A 110 -11.88 -13.24 -4.47
CA VAL A 110 -13.28 -13.55 -4.82
C VAL A 110 -13.33 -14.70 -5.82
N ARG A 111 -12.53 -14.62 -6.89
CA ARG A 111 -12.41 -15.70 -7.89
C ARG A 111 -11.92 -17.01 -7.26
N LEU A 112 -10.96 -16.96 -6.32
CA LEU A 112 -10.46 -18.14 -5.62
C LEU A 112 -11.53 -18.83 -4.78
N PHE A 113 -12.32 -18.06 -4.02
CA PHE A 113 -13.45 -18.60 -3.26
C PHE A 113 -14.52 -19.18 -4.20
N PHE A 114 -14.84 -18.49 -5.30
CA PHE A 114 -15.79 -18.99 -6.30
C PHE A 114 -15.36 -20.34 -6.88
N LEU A 115 -14.12 -20.44 -7.39
CA LEU A 115 -13.56 -21.66 -7.95
C LEU A 115 -13.51 -22.77 -6.92
N THR A 116 -13.05 -22.48 -5.70
CA THR A 116 -12.99 -23.47 -4.62
C THR A 116 -14.37 -24.02 -4.30
N GLY A 117 -15.39 -23.15 -4.27
CA GLY A 117 -16.78 -23.52 -4.01
C GLY A 117 -17.34 -24.40 -5.12
N LEU A 118 -17.09 -24.03 -6.38
CA LEU A 118 -17.51 -24.80 -7.55
C LEU A 118 -16.84 -26.17 -7.60
N PHE A 119 -15.53 -26.25 -7.37
CA PHE A 119 -14.81 -27.53 -7.34
C PHE A 119 -15.33 -28.45 -6.23
N LEU A 120 -15.72 -27.88 -5.09
CA LEU A 120 -16.25 -28.66 -3.96
C LEU A 120 -17.70 -29.11 -4.19
N ALA A 121 -18.54 -28.24 -4.75
CA ALA A 121 -19.94 -28.54 -5.10
C ALA A 121 -20.04 -29.57 -6.23
N LEU A 122 -19.15 -29.52 -7.23
CA LEU A 122 -19.15 -30.45 -8.36
C LEU A 122 -18.34 -31.74 -8.12
N GLU A 123 -17.87 -31.98 -6.88
CA GLU A 123 -16.98 -33.09 -6.51
C GLU A 123 -15.75 -33.24 -7.43
N MET A 124 -15.23 -32.14 -7.97
CA MET A 124 -14.08 -32.16 -8.87
C MET A 124 -12.78 -32.40 -8.11
N SER A 125 -11.76 -32.89 -8.83
CA SER A 125 -10.43 -33.11 -8.26
C SER A 125 -9.79 -31.78 -7.81
N THR A 126 -9.58 -31.63 -6.51
CA THR A 126 -8.92 -30.47 -5.89
C THR A 126 -7.41 -30.40 -6.17
N LYS A 127 -6.85 -31.37 -6.92
CA LYS A 127 -5.43 -31.38 -7.29
C LYS A 127 -5.05 -30.13 -8.10
N LYS A 128 -5.91 -29.71 -9.04
CA LYS A 128 -5.68 -28.51 -9.86
C LYS A 128 -5.81 -27.21 -9.04
N LEU A 129 -6.61 -27.25 -7.97
CA LEU A 129 -6.90 -26.08 -7.15
C LEU A 129 -5.65 -25.55 -6.45
N LYS A 130 -4.75 -26.43 -5.98
CA LYS A 130 -3.47 -26.01 -5.37
C LYS A 130 -2.62 -25.15 -6.30
N SER A 131 -2.53 -25.56 -7.58
CA SER A 131 -1.79 -24.80 -8.58
C SER A 131 -2.48 -23.46 -8.88
N ILE A 132 -3.81 -23.44 -8.95
CA ILE A 132 -4.57 -22.19 -9.10
C ILE A 132 -4.30 -21.24 -7.94
N TRP A 133 -4.43 -21.70 -6.69
CA TRP A 133 -4.17 -20.92 -5.48
C TRP A 133 -2.74 -20.36 -5.43
N PHE A 134 -1.74 -21.17 -5.75
CA PHE A 134 -0.35 -20.71 -5.77
C PHE A 134 -0.14 -19.54 -6.74
N TRP A 135 -0.59 -19.71 -7.99
CA TRP A 135 -0.43 -18.67 -9.01
C TRP A 135 -1.27 -17.42 -8.73
N ASP A 136 -2.47 -17.60 -8.22
CA ASP A 136 -3.38 -16.48 -7.91
C ASP A 136 -2.92 -15.69 -6.70
N LEU A 137 -2.42 -16.36 -5.65
CA LEU A 137 -1.84 -15.69 -4.49
C LEU A 137 -0.54 -14.94 -4.86
N PHE A 138 0.28 -15.54 -5.73
CA PHE A 138 1.44 -14.85 -6.30
C PHE A 138 1.02 -13.59 -7.06
N ALA A 139 -0.02 -13.69 -7.91
CA ALA A 139 -0.56 -12.53 -8.61
C ALA A 139 -1.11 -11.47 -7.66
N ILE A 140 -1.80 -11.86 -6.58
CA ILE A 140 -2.32 -10.94 -5.57
C ILE A 140 -1.19 -10.11 -4.97
N ILE A 141 -0.10 -10.77 -4.53
CA ILE A 141 1.04 -10.09 -3.93
C ILE A 141 1.69 -9.13 -4.94
N ILE A 142 2.02 -9.61 -6.15
CA ILE A 142 2.68 -8.76 -7.16
C ILE A 142 1.81 -7.55 -7.53
N VAL A 143 0.52 -7.76 -7.79
CA VAL A 143 -0.40 -6.68 -8.20
C VAL A 143 -0.65 -5.70 -7.07
N SER A 144 -0.86 -6.17 -5.84
CA SER A 144 -1.06 -5.32 -4.65
C SER A 144 0.17 -4.46 -4.36
N VAL A 145 1.38 -5.06 -4.38
CA VAL A 145 2.63 -4.31 -4.16
C VAL A 145 2.90 -3.34 -5.31
N LEU A 146 2.55 -3.70 -6.55
CA LEU A 146 2.69 -2.81 -7.71
C LEU A 146 1.77 -1.58 -7.58
N PHE A 147 0.52 -1.79 -7.15
CA PHE A 147 -0.38 -0.68 -6.87
C PHE A 147 0.00 0.13 -5.62
N GLY A 148 0.82 -0.43 -4.73
CA GLY A 148 1.41 0.29 -3.59
C GLY A 148 2.25 1.50 -3.99
N PHE A 149 2.81 1.54 -5.21
CA PHE A 149 3.49 2.74 -5.74
C PHE A 149 2.58 3.96 -5.88
N PHE A 150 1.27 3.74 -6.05
CA PHE A 150 0.26 4.79 -6.24
C PHE A 150 -0.47 5.15 -4.96
N ALA A 151 -0.05 4.60 -3.81
CA ALA A 151 -0.75 4.78 -2.54
C ALA A 151 -0.82 6.25 -2.07
N THR A 152 0.08 7.13 -2.51
CA THR A 152 0.00 8.56 -2.21
C THR A 152 -1.19 9.25 -2.85
N SER A 153 -1.65 8.75 -4.00
CA SER A 153 -2.77 9.32 -4.75
C SER A 153 -4.05 8.51 -4.56
N ALA A 154 -3.91 7.19 -4.41
CA ALA A 154 -5.01 6.23 -4.30
C ALA A 154 -4.59 5.04 -3.41
N PRO A 155 -4.60 5.21 -2.07
CA PRO A 155 -4.26 4.15 -1.12
C PRO A 155 -5.06 2.85 -1.32
N GLU A 156 -6.30 2.98 -1.78
CA GLU A 156 -7.26 1.90 -1.98
C GLU A 156 -6.90 0.91 -3.11
N LEU A 157 -5.99 1.28 -4.01
CA LEU A 157 -5.59 0.41 -5.12
C LEU A 157 -4.64 -0.69 -4.65
N GLY A 158 -3.65 -0.35 -3.83
CA GLY A 158 -2.67 -1.30 -3.29
C GLY A 158 -3.13 -1.97 -1.99
N GLY A 159 -4.01 -1.30 -1.23
CA GLY A 159 -4.31 -1.66 0.15
C GLY A 159 -3.11 -1.46 1.07
N THR A 160 -3.34 -1.55 2.38
CA THR A 160 -2.27 -1.34 3.37
C THR A 160 -1.14 -2.37 3.22
N ILE A 161 -1.43 -3.65 3.01
CA ILE A 161 -0.37 -4.67 2.83
C ILE A 161 0.47 -4.37 1.59
N GLY A 162 -0.16 -3.99 0.49
CA GLY A 162 0.54 -3.65 -0.76
C GLY A 162 1.44 -2.44 -0.59
N TYR A 163 0.96 -1.40 0.08
CA TYR A 163 1.73 -0.19 0.38
C TYR A 163 2.93 -0.48 1.29
N GLU A 164 2.72 -1.17 2.41
CA GLU A 164 3.77 -1.47 3.38
C GLU A 164 4.85 -2.37 2.79
N LEU A 165 4.46 -3.41 2.05
CA LEU A 165 5.42 -4.26 1.34
C LEU A 165 6.17 -3.47 0.26
N ASN A 166 5.49 -2.55 -0.43
CA ASN A 166 6.12 -1.70 -1.43
C ASN A 166 7.18 -0.81 -0.80
N LEU A 167 6.86 -0.11 0.30
CA LEU A 167 7.82 0.68 1.08
C LEU A 167 8.99 -0.17 1.56
N PHE A 168 8.71 -1.33 2.16
CA PHE A 168 9.72 -2.26 2.61
C PHE A 168 10.68 -2.62 1.45
N LEU A 169 10.18 -3.02 0.28
CA LEU A 169 11.04 -3.33 -0.86
C LEU A 169 11.86 -2.12 -1.33
N GLN A 170 11.26 -0.93 -1.32
CA GLN A 170 11.95 0.32 -1.69
C GLN A 170 13.10 0.64 -0.73
N ASP A 171 12.97 0.35 0.56
CA ASP A 171 14.02 0.61 1.54
C ASP A 171 15.25 -0.28 1.34
N TYR A 172 15.08 -1.54 0.90
CA TYR A 172 16.19 -2.46 0.68
C TYR A 172 16.82 -2.39 -0.72
N ILE A 173 16.01 -2.26 -1.77
CA ILE A 173 16.45 -2.39 -3.18
C ILE A 173 16.36 -1.04 -3.92
N GLY A 174 15.74 -0.03 -3.32
CA GLY A 174 15.44 1.25 -3.94
C GLY A 174 14.17 1.22 -4.81
N LYS A 175 13.69 2.42 -5.18
CA LYS A 175 12.47 2.60 -5.98
C LYS A 175 12.54 1.88 -7.33
N THR A 176 13.61 2.13 -8.08
CA THR A 176 13.84 1.54 -9.40
C THR A 176 14.03 0.03 -9.32
N GLY A 177 14.76 -0.44 -8.31
CA GLY A 177 14.98 -1.87 -8.10
C GLY A 177 13.68 -2.61 -7.80
N THR A 178 12.85 -2.05 -6.91
CA THR A 178 11.53 -2.60 -6.58
C THR A 178 10.62 -2.69 -7.81
N LEU A 179 10.58 -1.64 -8.63
CA LEU A 179 9.77 -1.65 -9.86
C LEU A 179 10.24 -2.74 -10.83
N LEU A 180 11.55 -2.88 -11.02
CA LEU A 180 12.13 -3.90 -11.91
C LEU A 180 11.87 -5.33 -11.38
N THR A 181 11.99 -5.55 -10.08
CA THR A 181 11.69 -6.83 -9.43
C THR A 181 10.22 -7.21 -9.59
N LEU A 182 9.28 -6.27 -9.41
CA LEU A 182 7.86 -6.53 -9.62
C LEU A 182 7.53 -6.79 -11.09
N LEU A 183 8.13 -6.04 -12.02
CA LEU A 183 7.98 -6.29 -13.45
C LEU A 183 8.49 -7.67 -13.83
N PHE A 184 9.63 -8.08 -13.29
CA PHE A 184 10.17 -9.42 -13.49
C PHE A 184 9.24 -10.49 -12.91
N GLY A 185 8.69 -10.27 -11.71
CA GLY A 185 7.66 -11.15 -11.13
C GLY A 185 6.41 -11.29 -12.01
N LEU A 186 5.94 -10.18 -12.59
CA LEU A 186 4.84 -10.18 -13.54
C LEU A 186 5.17 -10.99 -14.80
N ILE A 187 6.38 -10.85 -15.35
CA ILE A 187 6.86 -11.63 -16.49
C ILE A 187 6.88 -13.13 -16.15
N ILE A 188 7.37 -13.52 -14.97
CA ILE A 188 7.33 -14.91 -14.49
C ILE A 188 5.87 -15.41 -14.48
N TYR A 189 4.93 -14.63 -13.95
CA TYR A 189 3.52 -15.01 -13.96
C TYR A 189 3.00 -15.23 -15.39
N LEU A 190 3.25 -14.30 -16.31
CA LEU A 190 2.82 -14.41 -17.71
C LEU A 190 3.39 -15.66 -18.40
N ILE A 191 4.68 -15.95 -18.21
CA ILE A 191 5.36 -17.09 -18.84
C ILE A 191 4.85 -18.41 -18.26
N PHE A 192 4.84 -18.57 -16.94
CA PHE A 192 4.56 -19.88 -16.34
C PHE A 192 3.06 -20.18 -16.21
N LYS A 193 2.23 -19.17 -15.89
CA LYS A 193 0.78 -19.36 -15.73
C LYS A 193 0.03 -19.26 -17.05
N ILE A 194 0.24 -18.18 -17.80
CA ILE A 194 -0.47 -17.92 -19.06
C ILE A 194 0.19 -18.64 -20.24
N LYS A 195 1.41 -19.18 -20.04
CA LYS A 195 2.17 -19.87 -21.10
C LYS A 195 2.34 -18.96 -22.33
N LEU A 196 2.59 -17.68 -22.08
CA LEU A 196 3.00 -16.74 -23.11
C LEU A 196 4.37 -17.20 -23.64
N SER A 197 4.33 -17.97 -24.73
CA SER A 197 5.52 -18.32 -25.49
C SER A 197 6.13 -17.03 -26.07
N PRO A 198 7.47 -16.87 -26.08
CA PRO A 198 8.14 -15.74 -26.71
C PRO A 198 7.65 -15.46 -28.13
N GLU A 199 7.28 -16.51 -28.87
CA GLU A 199 6.74 -16.44 -30.24
C GLU A 199 5.42 -15.66 -30.31
N LYS A 200 4.53 -15.84 -29.31
CA LYS A 200 3.27 -15.09 -29.23
C LYS A 200 3.55 -13.62 -28.94
N ILE A 201 4.48 -13.33 -28.02
CA ILE A 201 4.87 -11.95 -27.67
C ILE A 201 5.45 -11.24 -28.89
N GLN A 202 6.28 -11.92 -29.68
CA GLN A 202 6.83 -11.37 -30.93
C GLN A 202 5.73 -11.04 -31.94
N SER A 203 4.74 -11.94 -32.12
CA SER A 203 3.60 -11.66 -33.00
C SER A 203 2.72 -10.50 -32.52
N TYR A 204 2.55 -10.32 -31.21
CA TYR A 204 1.84 -9.16 -30.64
C TYR A 204 2.66 -7.87 -30.80
N PHE A 205 3.97 -7.91 -30.59
CA PHE A 205 4.83 -6.73 -30.77
C PHE A 205 4.92 -6.30 -32.24
N ASP A 206 5.02 -7.26 -33.18
CA ASP A 206 5.05 -6.97 -34.61
C ASP A 206 3.71 -6.41 -35.10
N SER A 207 2.58 -6.90 -34.59
CA SER A 207 1.26 -6.35 -34.90
C SER A 207 1.03 -4.97 -34.28
N THR A 208 1.36 -4.76 -33.01
CA THR A 208 1.28 -3.44 -32.36
C THR A 208 2.22 -2.42 -33.02
N LYS A 209 3.44 -2.79 -33.39
CA LYS A 209 4.36 -1.91 -34.13
C LYS A 209 3.81 -1.54 -35.51
N LYS A 210 3.11 -2.47 -36.16
CA LYS A 210 2.47 -2.26 -37.47
C LYS A 210 1.25 -1.35 -37.35
N GLU A 211 0.41 -1.54 -36.33
CA GLU A 211 -0.74 -0.67 -36.01
C GLU A 211 -0.27 0.74 -35.63
N PHE A 212 0.70 0.87 -34.72
CA PHE A 212 1.24 2.17 -34.31
C PHE A 212 1.90 2.92 -35.47
N LYS A 213 2.60 2.20 -36.37
CA LYS A 213 3.15 2.80 -37.60
C LYS A 213 2.04 3.20 -38.58
N SER A 214 0.95 2.44 -38.65
CA SER A 214 -0.22 2.76 -39.47
C SER A 214 -0.95 4.01 -38.96
N GLU A 215 -1.17 4.11 -37.65
CA GLU A 215 -1.78 5.28 -37.01
C GLU A 215 -0.90 6.53 -37.16
N LEU A 216 0.41 6.39 -36.94
CA LEU A 216 1.36 7.50 -37.09
C LEU A 216 1.53 7.95 -38.55
N ASN A 217 1.25 7.07 -39.53
CA ASN A 217 1.15 7.44 -40.94
C ASN A 217 -0.21 8.06 -41.29
N SER A 218 -1.30 7.65 -40.63
CA SER A 218 -2.63 8.24 -40.81
C SER A 218 -2.70 9.69 -40.27
N ILE A 219 -1.97 9.99 -39.19
CA ILE A 219 -1.85 11.34 -38.63
C ILE A 219 -1.01 12.28 -39.52
N LYS A 220 -0.13 11.72 -40.37
CA LYS A 220 0.70 12.50 -41.31
C LYS A 220 0.01 12.80 -42.66
N THR A 221 -1.22 12.36 -42.85
CA THR A 221 -1.99 12.63 -44.07
C THR A 221 -3.11 13.62 -43.74
N PRO A 222 -3.09 14.86 -44.24
CA PRO A 222 -4.21 15.78 -44.04
C PRO A 222 -5.39 15.29 -44.89
N GLN A 223 -6.38 14.68 -44.24
CA GLN A 223 -7.67 14.42 -44.86
C GLN A 223 -8.49 15.71 -44.81
N GLN A 224 -8.79 16.26 -45.99
CA GLN A 224 -9.83 17.28 -46.14
C GLN A 224 -11.18 16.68 -45.72
N PRO A 225 -11.98 17.40 -44.91
CA PRO A 225 -13.36 17.00 -44.66
C PRO A 225 -14.28 17.54 -45.75
N GLU A 226 -14.88 16.65 -46.54
CA GLU A 226 -16.18 16.92 -47.17
C GLU A 226 -17.26 16.94 -46.08
N SER A 227 -17.65 18.13 -45.64
CA SER A 227 -19.02 18.37 -45.17
C SER A 227 -19.32 19.85 -45.24
N ALA A 228 -20.35 20.18 -46.03
CA ALA A 228 -20.82 21.51 -46.29
C ALA A 228 -21.37 22.19 -45.04
N TYR A 229 -20.77 23.33 -44.66
CA TYR A 229 -21.43 24.44 -43.99
C TYR A 229 -20.84 25.75 -44.54
N ASN A 230 -21.64 26.47 -45.33
CA ASN A 230 -21.34 27.81 -45.85
C ASN A 230 -21.30 28.80 -44.68
N LEU A 231 -20.15 29.44 -44.44
CA LEU A 231 -20.07 30.61 -43.58
C LEU A 231 -18.85 31.51 -43.89
N GLU A 232 -18.57 31.78 -45.17
CA GLU A 232 -17.52 32.76 -45.56
C GLU A 232 -18.00 33.70 -46.70
N GLU A 233 -19.25 34.15 -46.64
CA GLU A 233 -19.75 35.35 -47.37
C GLU A 233 -19.17 36.66 -46.79
N PHE A 234 -17.91 36.63 -46.38
CA PHE A 234 -17.12 37.80 -45.98
C PHE A 234 -15.70 37.67 -46.54
N ALA A 235 -15.61 37.43 -47.85
CA ALA A 235 -14.40 37.69 -48.60
C ALA A 235 -14.29 39.20 -48.82
N ILE A 236 -13.46 39.87 -48.04
CA ILE A 236 -12.82 41.12 -48.46
C ILE A 236 -11.61 40.69 -49.29
N GLU A 237 -11.60 41.08 -50.57
CA GLU A 237 -10.45 40.93 -51.45
C GLU A 237 -9.34 41.90 -51.00
N GLU A 238 -8.21 41.36 -50.52
CA GLU A 238 -6.96 42.12 -50.40
C GLU A 238 -5.83 41.38 -51.14
N ASP A 239 -5.56 41.91 -52.34
CA ASP A 239 -4.29 42.12 -53.04
C ASP A 239 -3.11 41.14 -52.84
N PRO A 240 -2.60 40.48 -53.90
CA PRO A 240 -1.40 39.67 -53.86
C PRO A 240 -0.14 40.49 -54.18
N GLU A 241 0.24 41.41 -53.30
CA GLU A 241 1.60 41.99 -53.30
C GLU A 241 2.07 42.13 -51.85
N LEU A 242 2.93 41.22 -51.40
CA LEU A 242 4.05 41.45 -50.47
C LEU A 242 4.77 40.12 -50.18
N ASP A 243 5.48 39.64 -51.20
CA ASP A 243 6.60 38.72 -51.01
C ASP A 243 7.74 39.43 -50.27
N HIS A 244 8.46 38.66 -49.44
CA HIS A 244 9.70 38.99 -48.71
C HIS A 244 9.58 39.66 -47.33
N ILE A 245 9.43 38.84 -46.29
CA ILE A 245 10.00 39.13 -44.97
C ILE A 245 11.06 38.09 -44.65
N HIS A 246 12.32 38.43 -44.95
CA HIS A 246 13.48 37.69 -44.47
C HIS A 246 13.61 37.89 -42.95
N LEU A 247 13.41 36.84 -42.15
CA LEU A 247 13.88 36.84 -40.76
C LEU A 247 15.41 36.79 -40.75
N LYS A 248 16.01 37.95 -40.47
CA LYS A 248 17.44 38.10 -40.21
C LYS A 248 17.74 37.51 -38.83
N THR A 249 18.35 36.32 -38.78
CA THR A 249 18.99 35.82 -37.56
C THR A 249 20.14 36.75 -37.19
N GLN A 250 19.93 37.59 -36.18
CA GLN A 250 21.04 38.25 -35.48
C GLN A 250 21.62 37.25 -34.48
N ASP A 251 22.86 36.85 -34.72
CA ASP A 251 23.70 36.16 -33.77
C ASP A 251 23.89 37.05 -32.52
N THR A 252 23.10 36.84 -31.48
CA THR A 252 23.41 37.37 -30.15
C THR A 252 24.38 36.41 -29.47
N GLN A 253 25.66 36.79 -29.52
CA GLN A 253 26.73 36.18 -28.76
C GLN A 253 26.46 36.34 -27.25
N PHE A 254 25.86 35.33 -26.63
CA PHE A 254 25.87 35.19 -25.17
C PHE A 254 27.18 34.52 -24.75
N GLU A 255 28.27 35.28 -24.79
CA GLU A 255 29.51 34.89 -24.13
C GLU A 255 29.41 35.33 -22.66
N ILE A 256 29.04 34.39 -21.81
CA ILE A 256 28.94 34.59 -20.36
C ILE A 256 30.36 34.75 -19.84
N ASN A 257 30.78 36.00 -19.58
CA ASN A 257 32.09 36.32 -19.02
C ASN A 257 32.17 35.79 -17.57
N LYS A 258 32.91 34.70 -17.37
CA LYS A 258 33.03 33.98 -16.09
C LYS A 258 33.82 34.73 -15.00
N GLU A 259 34.39 35.90 -15.28
CA GLU A 259 35.25 36.62 -14.33
C GLU A 259 34.53 37.71 -13.52
N ALA A 260 33.24 37.99 -13.80
CA ALA A 260 32.46 39.02 -13.09
C ALA A 260 31.57 38.48 -11.95
N LEU A 261 31.56 37.16 -11.70
CA LEU A 261 30.81 36.57 -10.60
C LEU A 261 31.61 36.66 -9.29
N LYS A 262 31.59 37.83 -8.65
CA LYS A 262 31.92 37.92 -7.23
C LYS A 262 30.74 37.38 -6.42
N PRO A 263 30.97 36.52 -5.41
CA PRO A 263 29.90 36.05 -4.54
C PRO A 263 29.43 37.22 -3.66
N THR A 264 28.26 37.79 -3.97
CA THR A 264 27.58 38.75 -3.10
C THR A 264 26.75 37.99 -2.08
N ILE A 265 27.42 37.35 -1.13
CA ILE A 265 26.82 36.91 0.13
C ILE A 265 27.73 37.41 1.24
N SER A 266 27.55 38.67 1.63
CA SER A 266 28.26 39.30 2.75
C SER A 266 27.53 39.14 4.09
N ASN A 267 26.40 38.42 4.13
CA ASN A 267 25.72 38.01 5.36
C ASN A 267 25.08 36.63 5.16
N SER A 268 25.86 35.57 5.27
CA SER A 268 25.32 34.24 5.57
C SER A 268 25.09 34.15 7.08
N SER A 269 23.86 33.86 7.50
CA SER A 269 23.60 33.45 8.88
C SER A 269 24.32 32.13 9.13
N GLU A 270 25.49 32.20 9.73
CA GLU A 270 26.23 31.03 10.21
C GLU A 270 25.48 30.47 11.42
N ILE A 271 24.89 29.28 11.28
CA ILE A 271 24.39 28.52 12.41
C ILE A 271 25.62 27.91 13.09
N ASP A 272 25.98 28.44 14.25
CA ASP A 272 27.09 27.94 15.07
C ASP A 272 26.75 26.53 15.59
N LEU A 273 27.42 25.51 15.05
CA LEU A 273 27.21 24.09 15.36
C LEU A 273 28.03 23.60 16.56
N ASN A 274 28.26 24.46 17.55
CA ASN A 274 28.93 24.08 18.80
C ASN A 274 27.92 24.05 19.95
N PRO A 275 27.40 22.87 20.35
CA PRO A 275 26.63 22.77 21.57
C PRO A 275 27.60 22.91 22.74
N VAL A 276 27.63 24.09 23.37
CA VAL A 276 28.21 24.22 24.71
C VAL A 276 27.29 23.49 25.68
N VAL A 277 27.55 22.21 25.88
CA VAL A 277 26.92 21.40 26.92
C VAL A 277 27.35 21.99 28.26
N LYS A 278 26.48 22.78 28.90
CA LYS A 278 26.58 23.02 30.33
C LYS A 278 26.17 21.72 31.03
N PRO A 279 27.06 21.04 31.77
CA PRO A 279 26.69 19.86 32.53
C PRO A 279 25.78 20.30 33.68
N VAL A 280 24.49 20.02 33.57
CA VAL A 280 23.57 20.02 34.71
C VAL A 280 23.92 18.78 35.53
N GLN A 281 24.49 18.98 36.71
CA GLN A 281 24.74 17.92 37.67
C GLN A 281 23.38 17.43 38.18
N MET A 282 22.94 16.24 37.73
CA MET A 282 21.86 15.50 38.39
C MET A 282 22.41 14.88 39.67
N ASP A 283 21.98 15.43 40.80
CA ASP A 283 22.27 14.92 42.13
C ASP A 283 21.37 13.70 42.40
N ILE A 284 21.82 12.52 41.98
CA ILE A 284 21.12 11.26 42.25
C ILE A 284 21.55 10.80 43.64
N LYS A 285 20.74 11.10 44.66
CA LYS A 285 20.84 10.44 45.96
C LYS A 285 20.44 8.97 45.80
N PRO A 286 21.31 7.99 46.08
CA PRO A 286 20.90 6.59 46.08
C PRO A 286 20.09 6.32 47.35
N VAL A 287 18.82 5.95 47.20
CA VAL A 287 18.03 5.39 48.31
C VAL A 287 18.58 3.98 48.59
N THR A 288 19.21 3.86 49.75
CA THR A 288 19.67 2.59 50.32
C THR A 288 18.48 1.69 50.63
N VAL A 289 18.37 0.56 49.93
CA VAL A 289 17.50 -0.55 50.31
C VAL A 289 18.24 -1.40 51.33
N ALA A 290 17.74 -1.41 52.58
CA ALA A 290 18.12 -2.39 53.60
C ALA A 290 17.22 -3.64 53.49
N PRO A 291 17.74 -4.86 53.71
CA PRO A 291 16.94 -6.08 53.61
C PRO A 291 16.36 -6.54 54.96
N THR A 292 15.41 -7.49 54.87
CA THR A 292 14.86 -8.39 55.94
C THR A 292 13.67 -7.78 56.70
N THR A 293 12.46 -8.36 56.70
CA THR A 293 12.09 -9.68 57.25
C THR A 293 10.66 -10.07 56.83
N VAL A 294 10.45 -11.38 56.70
CA VAL A 294 9.17 -12.07 56.51
C VAL A 294 8.30 -11.94 57.76
N HIS A 295 7.00 -11.63 57.62
CA HIS A 295 5.92 -12.20 58.45
C HIS A 295 4.51 -11.87 57.92
N THR A 296 3.76 -12.93 57.61
CA THR A 296 2.32 -13.18 57.87
C THR A 296 1.23 -12.21 57.37
N GLU A 297 0.45 -12.75 56.42
CA GLU A 297 -1.01 -12.67 56.20
C GLU A 297 -1.82 -11.59 56.93
N GLU A 298 -2.34 -10.61 56.17
CA GLU A 298 -3.72 -10.13 56.30
C GLU A 298 -4.17 -9.38 55.03
N PHE A 299 -5.36 -9.72 54.52
CA PHE A 299 -5.95 -9.20 53.30
C PHE A 299 -6.60 -7.84 53.60
N VAL A 300 -6.04 -6.74 53.11
CA VAL A 300 -6.67 -5.41 53.16
C VAL A 300 -6.87 -4.91 51.73
N ILE A 301 -8.13 -4.72 51.37
CA ILE A 301 -8.54 -4.14 50.09
C ILE A 301 -8.30 -2.64 50.17
N GLU A 302 -7.24 -2.17 49.52
CA GLU A 302 -6.97 -0.76 49.31
C GLU A 302 -7.85 -0.26 48.16
N LYS A 303 -8.72 0.70 48.45
CA LYS A 303 -9.62 1.33 47.48
C LYS A 303 -8.76 2.13 46.49
N ALA A 304 -8.74 1.70 45.23
CA ALA A 304 -8.10 2.45 44.16
C ALA A 304 -8.66 3.88 44.10
N GLU A 305 -7.77 4.86 44.13
CA GLU A 305 -8.05 6.25 43.84
C GLU A 305 -8.49 6.33 42.37
N GLU A 306 -9.63 6.98 42.11
CA GLU A 306 -10.08 7.27 40.75
C GLU A 306 -9.04 8.20 40.10
N GLU A 307 -8.48 7.78 38.96
CA GLU A 307 -7.60 8.64 38.17
C GLU A 307 -8.43 9.82 37.64
N ASP A 308 -8.25 10.99 38.26
CA ASP A 308 -8.68 12.25 37.68
C ASP A 308 -7.91 12.47 36.37
N ILE A 309 -8.66 12.47 35.27
CA ILE A 309 -8.32 12.95 33.93
C ILE A 309 -7.28 14.08 33.96
N ILE A 310 -6.05 13.74 33.60
CA ILE A 310 -4.83 14.55 33.72
C ILE A 310 -4.69 15.59 32.59
N GLU A 311 -5.72 15.81 31.77
CA GLU A 311 -5.66 16.77 30.66
C GLU A 311 -5.95 18.21 31.11
N GLU A 312 -6.83 18.42 32.09
CA GLU A 312 -7.20 19.77 32.54
C GLU A 312 -6.07 20.45 33.35
N ASN A 313 -5.20 19.68 34.02
CA ASN A 313 -4.13 20.23 34.85
C ASN A 313 -2.84 20.55 34.07
N LEU A 314 -2.64 19.94 32.90
CA LEU A 314 -1.44 20.13 32.10
C LEU A 314 -1.43 21.53 31.49
N ALA A 315 -2.57 21.99 30.97
CA ALA A 315 -2.72 23.34 30.44
C ALA A 315 -2.52 24.42 31.53
N SER A 316 -3.09 24.22 32.72
CA SER A 316 -2.91 25.16 33.84
C SER A 316 -1.46 25.23 34.32
N ARG A 317 -0.75 24.09 34.36
CA ARG A 317 0.66 24.03 34.71
C ARG A 317 1.55 24.68 33.65
N LEU A 318 1.29 24.46 32.36
CA LEU A 318 2.01 25.12 31.27
C LEU A 318 1.84 26.65 31.30
N VAL A 319 0.64 27.15 31.61
CA VAL A 319 0.39 28.59 31.75
C VAL A 319 1.07 29.15 33.00
N ALA A 320 1.16 28.39 34.09
CA ALA A 320 1.88 28.80 35.30
C ALA A 320 3.41 28.85 35.08
N ASP A 321 3.96 27.88 34.35
CA ASP A 321 5.41 27.77 34.11
C ASP A 321 5.90 28.71 33.01
N PHE A 322 5.10 28.94 31.95
CA PHE A 322 5.51 29.69 30.74
C PHE A 322 4.73 30.98 30.48
N GLY A 323 3.68 31.28 31.25
CA GLY A 323 2.83 32.44 31.05
C GLY A 323 1.90 32.33 29.84
N LEU A 324 1.16 33.41 29.55
CA LEU A 324 0.35 33.51 28.32
C LEU A 324 1.28 33.70 27.12
N PHE A 325 1.14 32.86 26.09
CA PHE A 325 1.92 32.95 24.86
C PHE A 325 1.70 34.31 24.17
N ASP A 326 2.78 35.06 23.95
CA ASP A 326 2.78 36.33 23.20
C ASP A 326 3.32 36.10 21.78
N PRO A 327 2.46 36.06 20.74
CA PRO A 327 2.86 35.81 19.36
C PRO A 327 3.69 36.95 18.74
N THR A 328 3.83 38.10 19.41
CA THR A 328 4.63 39.23 18.90
C THR A 328 6.12 39.11 19.23
N LEU A 329 6.49 38.28 20.21
CA LEU A 329 7.89 38.02 20.57
C LEU A 329 8.67 37.38 19.41
N ASP A 330 8.05 36.42 18.72
CA ASP A 330 8.64 35.74 17.56
C ASP A 330 8.87 36.69 16.37
N LEU A 331 8.13 37.80 16.31
CA LEU A 331 8.23 38.82 15.26
C LEU A 331 8.92 40.10 15.73
N SER A 332 9.57 40.10 16.89
CA SER A 332 10.25 41.28 17.46
C SER A 332 11.33 41.88 16.53
N ASN A 333 11.92 41.07 15.67
CA ASN A 333 12.93 41.49 14.69
C ASN A 333 12.38 41.63 13.25
N TYR A 334 11.06 41.47 13.05
CA TYR A 334 10.46 41.59 11.73
C TYR A 334 10.48 43.06 11.27
N LYS A 335 11.11 43.31 10.12
CA LYS A 335 11.06 44.60 9.43
C LYS A 335 10.16 44.46 8.21
N PHE A 336 9.19 45.36 8.10
CA PHE A 336 8.35 45.44 6.91
C PHE A 336 9.22 45.68 5.66
N PRO A 337 8.94 44.99 4.54
CA PRO A 337 9.66 45.21 3.30
C PRO A 337 9.44 46.65 2.81
N THR A 338 10.52 47.28 2.32
CA THR A 338 10.44 48.62 1.72
C THR A 338 9.88 48.53 0.30
N ILE A 339 9.29 49.63 -0.17
CA ILE A 339 8.60 49.68 -1.47
C ILE A 339 9.57 49.48 -2.66
N ASP A 340 10.88 49.63 -2.43
CA ASP A 340 11.94 49.39 -3.41
C ASP A 340 12.04 47.93 -3.88
N LEU A 341 11.40 47.00 -3.17
CA LEU A 341 11.26 45.59 -3.58
C LEU A 341 10.16 45.38 -4.61
N LEU A 342 9.31 46.38 -4.87
CA LEU A 342 8.30 46.30 -5.92
C LEU A 342 8.95 46.56 -7.28
N LYS A 343 8.73 45.63 -8.22
CA LYS A 343 9.06 45.87 -9.63
C LYS A 343 8.03 46.82 -10.22
N GLU A 344 8.47 48.03 -10.58
CA GLU A 344 7.67 48.94 -11.37
C GLU A 344 7.55 48.40 -12.80
N TYR A 345 6.39 47.85 -13.12
CA TYR A 345 6.01 47.60 -14.50
C TYR A 345 5.50 48.91 -15.07
N SER A 346 6.41 49.72 -15.64
CA SER A 346 6.02 50.85 -16.47
C SER A 346 5.21 50.28 -17.65
N THR A 347 3.91 50.53 -17.66
CA THR A 347 3.03 50.23 -18.79
C THR A 347 3.66 50.84 -20.02
N GLY A 348 4.10 49.97 -20.95
CA GLY A 348 4.88 50.34 -22.12
C GLY A 348 4.32 51.57 -22.81
N GLY A 349 5.14 52.62 -22.89
CA GLY A 349 4.86 53.79 -23.71
C GLY A 349 4.69 53.33 -25.16
N ILE A 350 3.47 53.47 -25.67
CA ILE A 350 3.15 53.25 -27.07
C ILE A 350 3.90 54.32 -27.86
N THR A 351 5.00 53.95 -28.50
CA THR A 351 5.66 54.79 -29.52
C THR A 351 4.98 54.52 -30.86
N ILE A 352 4.16 55.47 -31.31
CA ILE A 352 3.63 55.52 -32.68
C ILE A 352 4.71 56.16 -33.55
N ASN A 353 5.10 55.49 -34.63
CA ASN A 353 5.91 56.07 -35.70
C ASN A 353 5.37 55.62 -37.05
#